data_AF-A0A175WAL7-F1
#
_entry.id   AF-A0A175WAL7-F1
#
_cell.length_a   1.000
_cell.length_b   1.000
_cell.length_c   1.000
_cell.angle_alpha   90.00
_cell.angle_beta   90.00
_cell.angle_gamma   90.00
#
_symmetry.space_group_name_H-M   'P 1'
#
loop_
_entity.id
_entity.type
_entity.pdbx_description
1 polymer ?
#
loop_
_entity_poly.entity_id
_entity_poly.type
_entity_poly.pdbx_seq_one_letter_code
_entity_poly.pdbx_strand_id
1 'polypeptide(L)'
;MKFVTYILLPLAASAHIPDRGTVRVEKAVYSGNGCPEGSISISISPDADALTIGYDSFHVYIGPGYSLTEKTKNCAVQSTIRSPDGIQFAITNSTYHGYTSLDEGLTKVIQSTYTFSTGAYDGVIHTQISIEGDSTGAPGQVFTKTDSIPEASWILRQLIDASHPRACHFTEQNRQCYLR
;
A
#
# COMPACT_ATOMS: atom_id res chain seq x y z
N MET A 1 51.75 -16.81 44.65
CA MET A 1 50.56 -15.94 44.78
C MET A 1 49.84 -15.92 43.44
N LYS A 2 48.60 -16.41 43.38
CA LYS A 2 47.82 -16.55 42.13
C LYS A 2 46.99 -15.27 41.90
N PHE A 3 47.26 -14.54 40.83
CA PHE A 3 46.47 -13.38 40.41
C PHE A 3 45.37 -13.84 39.46
N VAL A 4 44.11 -13.88 39.93
CA VAL A 4 42.94 -14.16 39.11
C VAL A 4 42.39 -12.82 38.64
N THR A 5 42.71 -12.44 37.40
CA THR A 5 42.23 -11.21 36.77
C THR A 5 40.81 -11.44 36.26
N TYR A 6 39.83 -10.83 36.93
CA TYR A 6 38.44 -10.80 36.46
C TYR A 6 38.33 -9.84 35.27
N ILE A 7 38.06 -10.38 34.09
CA ILE A 7 37.69 -9.60 32.91
C ILE A 7 36.25 -9.15 33.13
N LEU A 8 36.08 -7.87 33.49
CA LEU A 8 34.78 -7.20 33.45
C LEU A 8 34.33 -7.14 31.99
N LEU A 9 33.35 -7.99 31.64
CA LEU A 9 32.62 -7.87 30.38
C LEU A 9 31.86 -6.55 30.41
N PRO A 10 32.10 -5.61 29.47
CA PRO A 10 31.32 -4.38 29.42
C PRO A 10 29.87 -4.74 29.09
N LEU A 11 28.96 -4.36 29.98
CA LEU A 11 27.54 -4.32 29.68
C LEU A 11 27.39 -3.48 28.41
N ALA A 12 26.95 -4.10 27.32
CA ALA A 12 26.63 -3.37 26.10
C ALA A 12 25.52 -2.38 26.45
N ALA A 13 25.90 -1.13 26.68
CA ALA A 13 24.97 -0.03 26.74
C ALA A 13 24.26 -0.03 25.39
N SER A 14 22.97 -0.39 25.39
CA SER A 14 22.14 -0.27 24.21
C SER A 14 22.20 1.19 23.80
N ALA A 15 22.92 1.47 22.71
CA ALA A 15 22.97 2.79 22.13
C ALA A 15 21.53 3.08 21.69
N HIS A 16 20.80 3.85 22.49
CA HIS A 16 19.60 4.52 22.02
C HIS A 16 20.08 5.41 20.88
N ILE A 17 19.93 4.92 19.66
CA ILE A 17 20.10 5.72 18.46
C ILE A 17 19.12 6.88 18.67
N PRO A 18 19.60 8.13 18.83
CA PRO A 18 18.71 9.25 19.01
C PRO A 18 17.74 9.24 17.84
N ASP A 19 16.43 9.29 18.12
CA ASP A 19 15.35 9.31 17.12
C ASP A 19 15.72 10.32 16.02
N ARG A 20 16.29 9.81 14.92
CA ARG A 20 16.64 10.58 13.73
C ARG A 20 15.33 10.80 12.98
N GLY A 21 14.37 11.44 13.64
CA GLY A 21 12.97 11.57 13.25
C GLY A 21 12.50 10.42 12.38
N THR A 22 11.94 9.37 12.95
CA THR A 22 11.28 8.37 12.09
C THR A 22 10.29 9.02 11.11
N VAL A 23 10.13 8.44 9.92
CA VAL A 23 9.06 8.86 8.99
C VAL A 23 7.74 8.61 9.69
N ARG A 24 6.96 9.65 9.96
CA ARG A 24 5.71 9.53 10.76
C ARG A 24 4.51 9.94 9.94
N VAL A 25 3.48 9.10 9.94
CA VAL A 25 2.15 9.49 9.49
C VAL A 25 1.56 10.46 10.51
N GLU A 26 1.36 11.72 10.12
CA GLU A 26 0.81 12.78 10.99
C GLU A 26 -0.70 12.74 11.08
N LYS A 27 -1.32 12.46 9.93
CA LYS A 27 -2.76 12.50 9.76
C LYS A 27 -3.11 11.56 8.62
N ALA A 28 -4.28 10.94 8.71
CA ALA A 28 -4.91 10.32 7.58
C ALA A 28 -6.38 10.75 7.55
N VAL A 29 -6.82 11.23 6.39
CA VAL A 29 -8.22 11.55 6.09
C VAL A 29 -8.71 10.57 5.04
N TYR A 30 -9.98 10.22 5.10
CA TYR A 30 -10.57 9.25 4.18
C TYR A 30 -11.94 9.70 3.73
N SER A 31 -12.34 9.22 2.55
CA SER A 31 -13.64 9.53 1.96
C SER A 31 -14.03 8.47 0.94
N GLY A 32 -15.33 8.21 0.83
CA GLY A 32 -15.87 7.28 -0.15
C GLY A 32 -17.06 6.50 0.38
N ASN A 33 -17.84 5.92 -0.52
CA ASN A 33 -19.03 5.14 -0.15
C ASN A 33 -18.72 3.77 0.47
N GLY A 34 -17.45 3.33 0.39
CA GLY A 34 -16.93 2.11 1.01
C GLY A 34 -16.21 2.35 2.34
N CYS A 35 -15.89 3.60 2.66
CA CYS A 35 -15.30 4.00 3.94
C CYS A 35 -16.04 5.22 4.50
N PRO A 36 -17.33 5.07 4.87
CA PRO A 36 -18.06 6.12 5.57
C PRO A 36 -17.34 6.54 6.87
N GLU A 37 -17.61 7.75 7.35
CA GLU A 37 -17.01 8.24 8.60
C GLU A 37 -17.22 7.23 9.75
N GLY A 38 -16.14 6.98 10.50
CA GLY A 38 -16.13 6.04 11.62
C GLY A 38 -16.01 4.56 11.25
N SER A 39 -15.91 4.20 9.96
CA SER A 39 -15.81 2.80 9.52
C SER A 39 -14.41 2.33 9.16
N ILE A 40 -13.39 3.16 9.38
CA ILE A 40 -12.01 2.74 9.23
C ILE A 40 -11.20 3.02 10.49
N SER A 41 -10.30 2.09 10.80
CA SER A 41 -9.28 2.25 11.83
C SER A 41 -7.92 2.40 11.16
N ILE A 42 -7.09 3.29 11.70
CA ILE A 42 -5.76 3.57 11.17
C ILE A 42 -4.76 3.36 12.30
N SER A 43 -3.82 2.45 12.08
CA SER A 43 -2.77 2.11 13.04
C SER A 43 -1.41 2.21 12.35
N ILE A 44 -0.42 2.72 13.05
CA ILE A 44 0.96 2.85 12.58
C ILE A 44 1.81 1.89 13.41
N SER A 45 2.69 1.13 12.78
CA SER A 45 3.60 0.24 13.50
C SER A 45 4.55 1.01 14.43
N PRO A 46 5.06 0.38 15.51
CA PRO A 46 5.98 1.04 16.44
C PRO A 46 7.24 1.61 15.77
N ASP A 47 7.74 0.95 14.73
CA ASP A 47 8.90 1.38 13.95
C ASP A 47 8.54 2.43 12.88
N ALA A 48 7.26 2.79 12.77
CA ALA A 48 6.69 3.73 11.79
C ALA A 48 6.82 3.31 10.30
N ASP A 49 7.23 2.07 10.04
CA ASP A 49 7.42 1.51 8.71
C ASP A 49 6.13 1.00 8.04
N ALA A 50 5.06 0.75 8.80
CA ALA A 50 3.82 0.18 8.28
C ALA A 50 2.59 0.98 8.73
N LEU A 51 1.75 1.33 7.76
CA LEU A 51 0.43 1.89 7.95
C LEU A 51 -0.61 0.78 7.72
N THR A 52 -1.35 0.43 8.76
CA THR A 52 -2.44 -0.55 8.70
C THR A 52 -3.77 0.18 8.71
N ILE A 53 -4.59 -0.09 7.70
CA ILE A 53 -5.94 0.46 7.58
C ILE A 53 -6.93 -0.71 7.67
N GLY A 54 -7.72 -0.73 8.74
CA GLY A 54 -8.83 -1.66 8.90
C GLY A 54 -10.10 -1.05 8.31
N TYR A 55 -10.86 -1.83 7.54
CA TYR A 55 -12.13 -1.41 6.94
C TYR A 55 -13.29 -2.23 7.51
N ASP A 56 -14.27 -1.55 8.12
CA ASP A 56 -15.45 -2.19 8.69
C ASP A 56 -16.60 -2.29 7.67
N SER A 57 -16.70 -1.31 6.76
CA SER A 57 -17.84 -1.13 5.83
C SER A 57 -17.48 -1.24 4.34
N PHE A 58 -16.29 -1.74 4.00
CA PHE A 58 -15.83 -1.86 2.61
C PHE A 58 -16.29 -3.18 1.96
N HIS A 59 -17.60 -3.33 1.79
CA HIS A 59 -18.23 -4.54 1.24
C HIS A 59 -18.96 -4.24 -0.06
N VAL A 60 -18.81 -5.17 -1.02
CA VAL A 60 -19.54 -5.15 -2.29
C VAL A 60 -20.43 -6.38 -2.38
N TYR A 61 -21.63 -6.19 -2.93
CA TYR A 61 -22.64 -7.23 -3.09
C TYR A 61 -23.14 -7.27 -4.53
N ILE A 62 -23.37 -8.47 -5.04
CA ILE A 62 -23.96 -8.71 -6.34
C ILE A 62 -25.04 -9.78 -6.20
N GLY A 63 -26.15 -9.61 -6.91
CA GLY A 63 -27.28 -10.53 -6.88
C GLY A 63 -28.62 -9.82 -7.04
N PRO A 64 -29.73 -10.56 -7.12
CA PRO A 64 -31.07 -9.99 -7.10
C PRO A 64 -31.29 -9.14 -5.84
N GLY A 65 -31.85 -7.95 -5.99
CA GLY A 65 -32.14 -7.04 -4.87
C GLY A 65 -31.02 -6.05 -4.51
N TYR A 66 -29.79 -6.28 -4.95
CA TYR A 66 -28.69 -5.31 -4.76
C TYR A 66 -28.65 -4.27 -5.88
N SER A 67 -28.52 -3.01 -5.50
CA SER A 67 -28.38 -1.88 -6.40
C SER A 67 -27.02 -1.85 -7.10
N LEU A 68 -26.89 -1.06 -8.18
CA LEU A 68 -25.60 -0.87 -8.87
C LEU A 68 -24.54 -0.27 -7.93
N THR A 69 -24.93 0.59 -6.98
CA THR A 69 -24.02 1.21 -6.01
C THR A 69 -23.48 0.22 -4.97
N GLU A 70 -24.14 -0.92 -4.77
CA GLU A 70 -23.65 -1.97 -3.87
C GLU A 70 -22.65 -2.90 -4.56
N LYS A 71 -22.65 -2.94 -5.90
CA LYS A 71 -21.68 -3.72 -6.68
C LYS A 71 -20.29 -3.10 -6.69
N THR A 72 -20.21 -1.78 -6.47
CA THR A 72 -18.95 -1.02 -6.52
C THR A 72 -18.82 -0.10 -5.32
N LYS A 73 -17.73 -0.26 -4.57
CA LYS A 73 -17.33 0.63 -3.50
C LYS A 73 -16.01 1.31 -3.81
N ASN A 74 -15.90 2.57 -3.41
CA ASN A 74 -14.68 3.35 -3.49
C ASN A 74 -14.27 3.82 -2.10
N CYS A 75 -12.96 3.86 -1.87
CA CYS A 75 -12.38 4.53 -0.72
C CYS A 75 -11.10 5.24 -1.14
N ALA A 76 -11.01 6.52 -0.82
CA ALA A 76 -9.81 7.32 -0.96
C ALA A 76 -9.26 7.58 0.44
N VAL A 77 -8.00 7.20 0.68
CA VAL A 77 -7.29 7.51 1.92
C VAL A 77 -6.11 8.43 1.58
N GLN A 78 -6.07 9.59 2.20
CA GLN A 78 -5.01 10.57 2.05
C GLN A 78 -4.25 10.64 3.36
N SER A 79 -2.97 10.25 3.33
CA SER A 79 -2.09 10.31 4.48
C SER A 79 -1.08 11.45 4.33
N THR A 80 -0.93 12.25 5.38
CA THR A 80 0.15 13.22 5.51
C THR A 80 1.31 12.55 6.23
N ILE A 81 2.45 12.46 5.58
CA ILE A 81 3.66 11.84 6.11
C ILE A 81 4.70 12.94 6.35
N ARG A 82 5.24 13.00 7.56
CA ARG A 82 6.41 13.83 7.90
C ARG A 82 7.66 12.96 7.84
N SER A 83 8.56 13.29 6.92
CA SER A 83 9.91 12.74 6.86
C SER A 83 10.91 13.82 7.31
N PRO A 84 12.02 13.49 7.99
CA PRO A 84 13.10 14.44 8.20
C PRO A 84 13.77 14.86 6.91
N ASP A 85 14.43 16.01 6.97
CA ASP A 85 15.21 16.53 5.85
C ASP A 85 16.28 15.52 5.40
N GLY A 86 16.32 15.28 4.09
CA GLY A 86 17.28 14.37 3.46
C GLY A 86 16.91 12.88 3.51
N ILE A 87 15.81 12.50 4.16
CA ILE A 87 15.30 11.12 4.15
C ILE A 87 14.16 10.99 3.16
N GLN A 88 14.34 10.08 2.21
CA GLN A 88 13.33 9.70 1.23
C GLN A 88 12.57 8.47 1.75
N PHE A 89 11.26 8.44 1.52
CA PHE A 89 10.43 7.28 1.82
C PHE A 89 9.70 6.87 0.56
N ALA A 90 9.27 5.61 0.54
CA ALA A 90 8.43 5.12 -0.52
C ALA A 90 7.60 3.94 -0.04
N ILE A 91 6.46 3.73 -0.73
CA ILE A 91 5.59 2.60 -0.45
C ILE A 91 6.14 1.42 -1.25
N THR A 92 6.59 0.38 -0.56
CA THR A 92 7.19 -0.81 -1.19
C THR A 92 6.18 -1.90 -1.45
N ASN A 93 5.24 -2.12 -0.51
CA ASN A 93 4.22 -3.14 -0.61
C ASN A 93 2.90 -2.67 0.01
N SER A 94 1.80 -3.16 -0.52
CA SER A 94 0.47 -3.01 0.07
C SER A 94 -0.20 -4.36 0.12
N THR A 95 -0.53 -4.83 1.33
CA THR A 95 -1.19 -6.14 1.52
C THR A 95 -2.65 -5.95 1.88
N TYR A 96 -3.51 -6.56 1.08
CA TYR A 96 -4.94 -6.63 1.28
C TYR A 96 -5.31 -7.96 1.91
N HIS A 97 -6.04 -7.88 3.01
CA HIS A 97 -6.71 -9.02 3.63
C HIS A 97 -8.21 -8.83 3.52
N GLY A 98 -8.94 -9.91 3.29
CA GLY A 98 -10.39 -9.86 3.30
C GLY A 98 -11.00 -11.21 3.07
N TYR A 99 -12.32 -11.18 2.90
CA TYR A 99 -13.15 -12.35 2.71
C TYR A 99 -13.94 -12.20 1.42
N THR A 100 -14.27 -13.31 0.79
CA THR A 100 -15.11 -13.34 -0.40
C THR A 100 -16.05 -14.54 -0.36
N SER A 101 -17.23 -14.38 -0.93
CA SER A 101 -18.18 -15.44 -1.21
C SER A 101 -18.64 -15.21 -2.64
N LEU A 102 -18.05 -15.94 -3.58
CA LEU A 102 -18.30 -15.76 -5.00
C LEU A 102 -18.56 -17.14 -5.60
N ASP A 103 -19.71 -17.27 -6.24
CA ASP A 103 -20.02 -18.43 -7.06
C ASP A 103 -19.12 -18.46 -8.31
N GLU A 104 -18.94 -19.65 -8.87
CA GLU A 104 -18.22 -19.87 -10.11
C GLU A 104 -18.70 -18.95 -11.24
N GLY A 105 -17.76 -18.37 -11.97
CA GLY A 105 -18.04 -17.40 -13.05
C GLY A 105 -18.22 -15.96 -12.58
N LEU A 106 -18.30 -15.70 -11.27
CA LEU A 106 -18.21 -14.34 -10.72
C LEU A 106 -16.75 -13.96 -10.46
N THR A 107 -16.43 -12.68 -10.65
CA THR A 107 -15.09 -12.15 -10.37
C THR A 107 -15.20 -10.87 -9.56
N LYS A 108 -14.50 -10.81 -8.43
CA LYS A 108 -14.28 -9.57 -7.69
C LYS A 108 -12.99 -8.93 -8.18
N VAL A 109 -13.07 -7.65 -8.47
CA VAL A 109 -11.91 -6.85 -8.87
C VAL A 109 -11.63 -5.83 -7.78
N ILE A 110 -10.39 -5.80 -7.30
CA ILE A 110 -9.88 -4.77 -6.40
C ILE A 110 -8.91 -3.93 -7.22
N GLN A 111 -9.25 -2.65 -7.41
CA GLN A 111 -8.39 -1.68 -8.09
C GLN A 111 -7.81 -0.74 -7.04
N SER A 112 -6.49 -0.63 -7.01
CA SER A 112 -5.79 0.24 -6.08
C SER A 112 -4.96 1.24 -6.85
N THR A 113 -5.03 2.51 -6.44
CA THR A 113 -4.22 3.59 -7.00
C THR A 113 -3.44 4.24 -5.88
N TYR A 114 -2.13 4.16 -5.97
CA TYR A 114 -1.20 4.75 -5.01
C TYR A 114 -0.62 6.01 -5.61
N THR A 115 -1.01 7.16 -5.07
CA THR A 115 -0.48 8.47 -5.43
C THR A 115 0.35 9.00 -4.27
N PHE A 116 1.58 9.44 -4.55
CA PHE A 116 2.48 10.02 -3.56
C PHE A 116 3.19 11.25 -4.12
N SER A 117 3.55 12.16 -3.21
CA SER A 117 4.28 13.39 -3.49
C SER A 117 5.23 13.68 -2.33
N THR A 118 6.51 13.90 -2.60
CA THR A 118 7.54 14.25 -1.59
C THR A 118 8.12 15.65 -1.81
N GLY A 119 7.49 16.47 -2.66
CA GLY A 119 7.98 17.80 -3.06
C GLY A 119 9.13 17.76 -4.08
N ALA A 120 9.94 16.70 -4.07
CA ALA A 120 10.94 16.42 -5.10
C ALA A 120 10.49 15.37 -6.12
N TYR A 121 9.49 14.53 -5.78
CA TYR A 121 9.04 13.42 -6.62
C TYR A 121 7.54 13.20 -6.48
N ASP A 122 6.86 12.98 -7.60
CA ASP A 122 5.47 12.56 -7.67
C ASP A 122 5.35 11.22 -8.41
N GLY A 123 4.47 10.34 -7.94
CA GLY A 123 4.24 9.05 -8.58
C GLY A 123 2.81 8.58 -8.43
N VAL A 124 2.34 7.87 -9.47
CA VAL A 124 1.04 7.21 -9.48
C VAL A 124 1.25 5.78 -9.97
N ILE A 125 0.78 4.82 -9.17
CA ILE A 125 0.88 3.39 -9.48
C ILE A 125 -0.51 2.79 -9.38
N HIS A 126 -0.92 2.08 -10.44
CA HIS A 126 -2.19 1.39 -10.50
C HIS A 126 -1.95 -0.11 -10.41
N THR A 127 -2.66 -0.76 -9.52
CA THR A 127 -2.65 -2.21 -9.37
C THR A 127 -4.07 -2.73 -9.48
N GLN A 128 -4.19 -4.00 -9.87
CA GLN A 128 -5.45 -4.68 -9.96
C GLN A 128 -5.29 -6.12 -9.53
N ILE A 129 -6.16 -6.55 -8.63
CA ILE A 129 -6.28 -7.92 -8.17
C ILE A 129 -7.65 -8.43 -8.62
N SER A 130 -7.65 -9.56 -9.32
CA SER A 130 -8.88 -10.31 -9.62
C SER A 130 -8.97 -11.53 -8.71
N ILE A 131 -10.14 -11.75 -8.14
CA ILE A 131 -10.47 -12.91 -7.31
C ILE A 131 -11.66 -13.59 -7.96
N GLU A 132 -11.42 -14.79 -8.49
CA GLU A 132 -12.44 -15.63 -9.11
C GLU A 132 -13.23 -16.37 -8.03
N GLY A 133 -14.54 -16.51 -8.26
CA GLY A 133 -15.37 -17.42 -7.48
C GLY A 133 -15.11 -18.88 -7.85
N ASP A 134 -15.52 -19.77 -6.96
CA ASP A 134 -15.37 -21.21 -7.15
C ASP A 134 -16.71 -21.93 -7.18
N SER A 135 -16.69 -23.20 -7.58
CA SER A 135 -17.88 -24.04 -7.67
C SER A 135 -18.57 -24.29 -6.34
N THR A 136 -17.90 -24.02 -5.21
CA THR A 136 -18.47 -24.23 -3.87
C THR A 136 -19.31 -23.03 -3.42
N GLY A 137 -19.03 -21.83 -3.95
CA GLY A 137 -19.63 -20.59 -3.50
C GLY A 137 -19.44 -20.38 -1.98
N ALA A 138 -18.43 -21.02 -1.40
CA ALA A 138 -18.34 -21.16 0.06
C ALA A 138 -18.25 -19.77 0.70
N PRO A 139 -19.08 -19.50 1.73
CA PRO A 139 -19.07 -18.20 2.38
C PRO A 139 -17.74 -17.98 3.12
N GLY A 140 -17.19 -16.77 2.96
CA GLY A 140 -16.10 -16.29 3.81
C GLY A 140 -14.71 -16.82 3.46
N GLN A 141 -14.44 -17.17 2.21
CA GLN A 141 -13.08 -17.53 1.78
C GLN A 141 -12.11 -16.37 2.04
N VAL A 142 -11.07 -16.63 2.81
CA VAL A 142 -10.04 -15.65 3.13
C VAL A 142 -9.13 -15.47 1.92
N PHE A 143 -8.91 -14.23 1.52
CA PHE A 143 -7.86 -13.89 0.57
C PHE A 143 -6.82 -12.98 1.24
N THR A 144 -5.56 -13.19 0.86
CA THR A 144 -4.45 -12.28 1.15
C THR A 144 -3.74 -12.01 -0.16
N LYS A 145 -3.63 -10.74 -0.54
CA LYS A 145 -3.04 -10.32 -1.81
C LYS A 145 -2.11 -9.14 -1.55
N THR A 146 -0.89 -9.24 -2.05
CA THR A 146 0.12 -8.20 -1.86
C THR A 146 0.46 -7.58 -3.21
N ASP A 147 0.30 -6.28 -3.30
CA ASP A 147 0.81 -5.46 -4.38
C ASP A 147 2.26 -5.08 -4.06
N SER A 148 3.20 -5.49 -4.92
CA SER A 148 4.57 -4.99 -4.88
C SER A 148 4.67 -3.73 -5.72
N ILE A 149 5.09 -2.64 -5.08
CA ILE A 149 5.18 -1.32 -5.66
C ILE A 149 6.68 -1.07 -5.93
N PRO A 150 7.16 -1.24 -7.17
CA PRO A 150 8.59 -1.31 -7.44
C PRO A 150 9.29 0.03 -7.24
N GLU A 151 10.41 0.02 -6.51
CA GLU A 151 11.24 1.21 -6.27
C GLU A 151 11.65 1.96 -7.55
N ALA A 152 11.99 1.17 -8.56
CA ALA A 152 12.40 1.69 -9.86
C ALA A 152 11.29 2.46 -10.59
N SER A 153 10.00 2.26 -10.28
CA SER A 153 8.93 3.05 -10.92
C SER A 153 8.95 4.51 -10.49
N TRP A 154 9.54 4.81 -9.33
CA TRP A 154 9.73 6.16 -8.81
C TRP A 154 10.94 6.82 -9.47
N ILE A 155 12.03 6.07 -9.64
CA ILE A 155 13.31 6.55 -10.22
C ILE A 155 13.26 6.61 -11.76
N LEU A 156 12.57 5.70 -12.45
CA LEU A 156 12.56 5.64 -13.92
C LEU A 156 11.75 6.78 -14.56
N ARG A 157 10.72 7.31 -13.88
CA ARG A 157 9.98 8.51 -14.32
C ARG A 157 10.87 9.75 -14.35
N GLN A 158 11.86 9.85 -13.46
CA GLN A 158 12.89 10.91 -13.42
C GLN A 158 13.59 11.12 -14.76
N LEU A 159 13.84 10.03 -15.51
CA LEU A 159 14.60 10.11 -16.76
C LEU A 159 13.77 10.60 -17.94
N ILE A 160 12.44 10.54 -17.87
CA ILE A 160 11.57 10.86 -19.00
C ILE A 160 11.12 12.34 -18.98
N ASP A 161 10.93 12.96 -17.81
CA ASP A 161 10.26 14.27 -17.75
C ASP A 161 11.20 15.50 -17.77
N ALA A 162 12.50 15.35 -17.53
CA ALA A 162 13.34 16.56 -17.36
C ALA A 162 13.90 17.17 -18.66
N SER A 163 13.86 16.51 -19.82
CA SER A 163 14.48 17.12 -21.02
C SER A 163 14.07 16.65 -22.42
N HIS A 164 13.25 15.61 -22.62
CA HIS A 164 13.03 15.10 -23.99
C HIS A 164 11.61 14.53 -24.22
N PRO A 165 10.78 15.14 -25.11
CA PRO A 165 9.51 14.55 -25.52
C PRO A 165 9.77 13.38 -26.49
N ARG A 166 10.19 12.24 -25.95
CA ARG A 166 10.04 10.93 -26.61
C ARG A 166 8.94 10.18 -25.87
N ALA A 167 7.71 10.62 -26.09
CA ALA A 167 6.51 9.99 -25.56
C ALA A 167 6.48 8.50 -25.95
N CYS A 168 6.52 7.59 -24.97
CA CYS A 168 6.14 6.20 -25.21
C CYS A 168 4.62 6.18 -25.43
N HIS A 169 4.20 5.98 -26.69
CA HIS A 169 2.80 5.74 -27.02
C HIS A 169 2.43 4.33 -26.57
N PHE A 170 1.63 4.23 -25.51
CA PHE A 170 1.02 2.99 -25.09
C PHE A 170 -0.19 2.72 -26.00
N THR A 171 -0.09 1.78 -26.94
CA THR A 171 -1.28 1.22 -27.59
C THR A 171 -1.71 -0.04 -26.84
N GLU A 172 -2.96 -0.02 -26.40
CA GLU A 172 -3.61 -1.02 -25.58
C GLU A 172 -3.70 -2.37 -26.31
N GLN A 173 -2.66 -3.21 -26.16
CA GLN A 173 -2.80 -4.69 -26.08
C GLN A 173 -1.50 -5.47 -25.81
N ASN A 174 -0.31 -4.87 -25.80
CA ASN A 174 0.86 -5.58 -25.25
C ASN A 174 1.96 -4.62 -24.79
N ARG A 175 2.26 -4.62 -23.49
CA ARG A 175 3.14 -3.67 -22.80
C ARG A 175 4.62 -3.90 -23.12
N GLN A 176 5.10 -3.40 -24.26
CA GLN A 176 6.54 -3.23 -24.50
C GLN A 176 6.81 -1.80 -25.01
N CYS A 177 7.45 -0.99 -24.16
CA CYS A 177 7.99 0.33 -24.51
C CYS A 177 9.39 0.09 -25.09
N TYR A 178 9.53 0.25 -26.41
CA TYR A 178 10.81 0.15 -27.09
C TYR A 178 11.48 1.53 -27.09
N LEU A 179 12.56 1.66 -26.32
CA LEU A 179 13.45 2.82 -26.38
C LEU A 179 14.25 2.71 -27.70
N ARG A 180 14.19 3.75 -28.55
CA ARG A 180 15.19 3.96 -29.60
C ARG A 180 16.26 4.93 -29.13
#